data_AF-A0A847XKM9-F1
#
_entry.id   AF-A0A847XKM9-F1
#
_cell.length_a   1.000
_cell.length_b   1.000
_cell.length_c   1.000
_cell.angle_alpha   90.00
_cell.angle_beta   90.00
_cell.angle_gamma   90.00
#
_symmetry.space_group_name_H-M   'P 1'
#
loop_
_entity.id
_entity.type
_entity.pdbx_description
1 polymer ?
#
loop_
_entity_poly.entity_id
_entity_poly.type
_entity_poly.pdbx_seq_one_letter_code
_entity_poly.pdbx_strand_id
1 'polypeptide(L)'
;MTPFILKDKNKAFTLIELLVAIAIIGLLATLVTFAIQNAGKKSRDTRRLSDLKQINTALQLYYDTYKTYPTSASYGEGVSVTGCTGGWDCSHVNQDGAVDPYFMEFLVTSRLMAAAPKDPINDNNHHYKYYYYSGTGTTYGCERPFYVLVGFGFEAGKATGDNVCYTPWANNNSVYVIISKNQ
;
A
#
# COMPACT_ATOMS: atom_id res chain seq x y z
N MET A 1 41.34 -56.51 -33.26
CA MET A 1 40.63 -55.29 -32.85
C MET A 1 40.15 -55.50 -31.43
N THR A 2 40.94 -55.08 -30.44
CA THR A 2 40.68 -55.32 -29.01
C THR A 2 39.66 -54.33 -28.46
N PRO A 3 38.69 -54.73 -27.63
CA PRO A 3 37.80 -53.79 -26.97
C PRO A 3 38.53 -53.15 -25.78
N PHE A 4 38.49 -51.83 -25.71
CA PHE A 4 38.98 -51.05 -24.57
C PHE A 4 37.83 -50.94 -23.56
N ILE A 5 37.86 -51.78 -22.52
CA ILE A 5 36.87 -51.73 -21.43
C ILE A 5 37.23 -50.53 -20.54
N LEU A 6 36.45 -49.45 -20.62
CA LEU A 6 36.49 -48.36 -19.66
C LEU A 6 35.84 -48.83 -18.36
N LYS A 7 36.66 -48.96 -17.31
CA LYS A 7 36.21 -49.30 -15.96
C LYS A 7 35.52 -48.07 -15.35
N ASP A 8 34.19 -48.04 -15.40
CA ASP A 8 33.41 -47.04 -14.69
C ASP A 8 33.66 -47.18 -13.18
N LYS A 9 34.29 -46.16 -12.60
CA LYS A 9 34.42 -46.00 -11.16
C LYS A 9 33.07 -45.54 -10.63
N ASN A 10 32.15 -46.49 -10.44
CA ASN A 10 30.90 -46.24 -9.72
C ASN A 10 31.23 -45.76 -8.30
N LYS A 11 31.26 -44.44 -8.10
CA LYS A 11 31.39 -43.81 -6.79
C LYS A 11 30.05 -44.00 -6.07
N ALA A 12 29.98 -45.00 -5.21
CA ALA A 12 28.89 -45.11 -4.26
C ALA A 12 29.01 -43.94 -3.27
N PHE A 13 27.95 -43.13 -3.16
CA PHE A 13 27.87 -42.07 -2.15
C PHE A 13 27.89 -42.69 -0.76
N THR A 14 28.66 -42.11 0.15
CA THR A 14 28.63 -42.51 1.54
C THR A 14 27.39 -41.95 2.23
N LEU A 15 26.85 -42.67 3.22
CA LEU A 15 25.72 -42.19 4.03
C LEU A 15 26.01 -40.84 4.68
N ILE A 16 27.28 -40.60 5.07
CA ILE A 16 27.70 -39.34 5.69
C ILE A 16 27.70 -38.17 4.69
N GLU A 17 28.09 -38.38 3.43
CA GLU A 17 28.03 -37.33 2.40
C GLU A 17 26.58 -36.90 2.14
N LEU A 18 25.66 -37.86 2.06
CA LEU A 18 24.25 -37.55 1.88
C LEU A 18 23.67 -36.82 3.10
N LEU A 19 24.05 -37.25 4.31
CA LEU A 19 23.59 -36.64 5.56
C LEU A 19 24.07 -35.19 5.71
N VAL A 20 25.35 -34.93 5.39
CA VAL A 20 25.90 -33.57 5.43
C VAL A 20 25.24 -32.68 4.37
N ALA A 21 24.95 -33.22 3.18
CA ALA A 21 24.30 -32.46 2.11
C ALA A 21 22.89 -31.98 2.51
N ILE A 22 22.05 -32.88 3.07
CA ILE A 22 20.70 -32.48 3.51
C ILE A 22 20.74 -31.51 4.69
N ALA A 23 21.75 -31.63 5.58
CA ALA A 23 21.94 -30.69 6.69
C ALA A 23 22.26 -29.28 6.18
N ILE A 24 23.14 -29.15 5.18
CA ILE A 24 23.48 -27.86 4.57
C ILE A 24 22.27 -27.27 3.82
N ILE A 25 21.55 -28.08 3.03
CA ILE A 25 20.35 -27.63 2.32
C ILE A 25 19.28 -27.13 3.30
N GLY A 26 19.05 -27.87 4.39
CA GLY A 26 18.11 -27.47 5.44
C GLY A 26 18.48 -26.13 6.07
N LEU A 27 19.77 -25.94 6.40
CA LEU A 27 20.26 -24.66 6.94
C LEU A 27 20.03 -23.51 5.96
N LEU A 28 20.43 -23.68 4.70
CA LEU A 28 20.28 -22.64 3.67
C LEU A 28 18.80 -22.32 3.39
N ALA A 29 17.93 -23.33 3.33
CA ALA A 29 16.50 -23.14 3.08
C ALA A 29 15.81 -22.29 4.16
N THR A 30 16.18 -22.45 5.43
CA THR A 30 15.62 -21.61 6.52
C THR A 30 16.03 -20.14 6.37
N LEU A 31 17.31 -19.87 6.09
CA LEU A 31 17.82 -18.51 5.88
C LEU A 31 17.15 -17.81 4.70
N VAL A 32 16.97 -18.53 3.60
CA VAL A 32 16.29 -18.02 2.39
C VAL A 32 14.83 -17.67 2.68
N THR A 33 14.12 -18.50 3.47
CA THR A 33 12.72 -18.26 3.81
C THR A 33 12.54 -16.96 4.60
N PHE A 34 13.37 -16.71 5.62
CA PHE A 34 13.31 -15.45 6.38
C PHE A 34 13.63 -14.23 5.51
N ALA A 35 14.59 -14.35 4.58
CA ALA A 35 14.95 -13.27 3.66
C ALA A 35 13.79 -12.89 2.72
N ILE A 36 13.07 -13.88 2.17
CA ILE A 36 11.95 -13.65 1.24
C ILE A 36 10.80 -12.91 1.94
N GLN A 37 10.47 -13.28 3.18
CA GLN A 37 9.40 -12.61 3.93
C GLN A 37 9.67 -11.11 4.11
N ASN A 38 10.90 -10.75 4.47
CA ASN A 38 11.32 -9.36 4.63
C ASN A 38 11.32 -8.59 3.31
N ALA A 39 11.78 -9.23 2.22
CA ALA A 39 11.74 -8.64 0.88
C ALA A 39 10.29 -8.39 0.41
N GLY A 40 9.38 -9.31 0.71
CA GLY A 40 7.95 -9.17 0.40
C GLY A 40 7.31 -7.97 1.10
N LYS A 41 7.57 -7.80 2.40
CA LYS A 41 7.10 -6.62 3.17
C LYS A 41 7.55 -5.31 2.56
N LYS A 42 8.85 -5.20 2.25
CA LYS A 42 9.44 -4.00 1.63
C LYS A 42 8.87 -3.73 0.23
N SER A 43 8.60 -4.77 -0.55
CA SER A 43 8.00 -4.65 -1.88
C SER A 43 6.57 -4.10 -1.79
N ARG A 44 5.75 -4.62 -0.87
CA ARG A 44 4.39 -4.10 -0.63
C ARG A 44 4.42 -2.65 -0.16
N ASP A 45 5.29 -2.30 0.78
CA ASP A 45 5.44 -0.91 1.24
C ASP A 45 5.90 0.04 0.11
N THR A 46 6.79 -0.42 -0.76
CA THR A 46 7.22 0.36 -1.93
C THR A 46 6.06 0.56 -2.90
N ARG A 47 5.22 -0.47 -3.10
CA ARG A 47 4.01 -0.36 -3.91
C ARG A 47 3.03 0.64 -3.30
N ARG A 48 2.74 0.53 -2.00
CA ARG A 48 1.87 1.47 -1.27
C ARG A 48 2.33 2.91 -1.41
N LEU A 49 3.63 3.16 -1.26
CA LEU A 49 4.19 4.50 -1.45
C LEU A 49 4.05 5.00 -2.89
N SER A 50 4.24 4.13 -3.89
CA SER A 50 4.04 4.47 -5.30
C SER A 50 2.57 4.78 -5.60
N ASP A 51 1.65 4.04 -5.01
CA ASP A 51 0.20 4.23 -5.18
C ASP A 51 -0.23 5.57 -4.57
N LEU A 52 0.21 5.89 -3.34
CA LEU A 52 -0.05 7.18 -2.70
C LEU A 52 0.48 8.36 -3.53
N LYS A 53 1.67 8.22 -4.12
CA LYS A 53 2.25 9.24 -5.00
C LYS A 53 1.41 9.46 -6.26
N GLN A 54 0.97 8.38 -6.90
CA GLN A 54 0.12 8.45 -8.10
C GLN A 54 -1.21 9.15 -7.79
N ILE A 55 -1.86 8.80 -6.68
CA ILE A 55 -3.11 9.44 -6.26
C ILE A 55 -2.87 10.92 -5.95
N ASN A 56 -1.81 11.25 -5.20
CA ASN A 56 -1.49 12.66 -4.89
C ASN A 56 -1.27 13.50 -6.16
N THR A 57 -0.51 12.97 -7.14
CA THR A 57 -0.32 13.65 -8.42
C THR A 57 -1.66 13.84 -9.16
N ALA A 58 -2.50 12.82 -9.21
CA ALA A 58 -3.83 12.93 -9.84
C ALA A 58 -4.73 13.94 -9.12
N LEU A 59 -4.70 14.01 -7.79
CA LEU A 59 -5.43 15.02 -7.00
C LEU A 59 -4.95 16.44 -7.30
N GLN A 60 -3.64 16.64 -7.46
CA GLN A 60 -3.08 17.94 -7.86
C GLN A 60 -3.54 18.35 -9.26
N LEU A 61 -3.50 17.43 -10.23
CA LEU A 61 -3.99 17.67 -11.59
C LEU A 61 -5.50 17.95 -11.62
N TYR A 62 -6.27 17.27 -10.76
CA TYR A 62 -7.69 17.53 -10.59
C TYR A 62 -7.92 18.96 -10.11
N TYR A 63 -7.19 19.39 -9.07
CA TYR A 63 -7.26 20.77 -8.59
C TYR A 63 -6.88 21.77 -9.67
N ASP A 64 -5.84 21.51 -10.45
CA ASP A 64 -5.40 22.44 -11.50
C ASP A 64 -6.49 22.62 -12.58
N THR A 65 -7.30 21.58 -12.82
CA THR A 65 -8.41 21.58 -13.78
C THR A 65 -9.70 22.20 -13.21
N TYR A 66 -10.12 21.76 -12.02
CA TYR A 66 -11.43 22.08 -11.42
C TYR A 66 -11.38 23.15 -10.32
N LYS A 67 -10.18 23.62 -9.94
CA LYS A 67 -9.90 24.60 -8.87
C LYS A 67 -10.40 24.22 -7.48
N THR A 68 -10.81 22.97 -7.31
CA THR A 68 -11.19 22.36 -6.04
C THR A 68 -10.65 20.94 -5.98
N TYR A 69 -10.39 20.45 -4.77
CA TYR A 69 -10.17 19.02 -4.59
C TYR A 69 -11.50 18.27 -4.61
N PRO A 70 -11.48 16.97 -4.96
CA PRO A 70 -12.67 16.13 -4.96
C PRO A 70 -13.31 16.02 -3.58
N THR A 71 -14.65 16.01 -3.57
CA THR A 71 -15.47 15.87 -2.37
C THR A 71 -16.51 14.78 -2.58
N SER A 72 -17.31 14.45 -1.57
CA SER A 72 -18.42 13.51 -1.74
C SER A 72 -19.39 13.90 -2.87
N ALA A 73 -19.54 15.20 -3.15
CA ALA A 73 -20.35 15.69 -4.27
C ALA A 73 -19.72 15.48 -5.66
N SER A 74 -18.45 15.05 -5.72
CA SER A 74 -17.78 14.68 -6.97
C SER A 74 -18.20 13.29 -7.47
N TYR A 75 -18.82 12.49 -6.59
CA TYR A 75 -19.50 11.27 -6.97
C TYR A 75 -20.85 11.63 -7.61
N GLY A 76 -21.15 11.05 -8.78
CA GLY A 76 -22.43 11.28 -9.46
C GLY A 76 -23.62 10.90 -8.57
N GLU A 77 -24.80 11.45 -8.88
CA GLU A 77 -26.02 11.11 -8.12
C GLU A 77 -26.25 9.59 -8.09
N GLY A 78 -26.53 9.05 -6.90
CA GLY A 78 -26.79 7.62 -6.70
C GLY A 78 -25.58 6.79 -6.23
N VAL A 79 -24.39 7.36 -6.16
CA VAL A 79 -23.22 6.69 -5.58
C VAL A 79 -23.19 6.90 -4.06
N SER A 80 -23.45 5.83 -3.31
CA SER A 80 -23.33 5.85 -1.85
C SER A 80 -21.98 5.27 -1.45
N VAL A 81 -21.06 6.15 -1.05
CA VAL A 81 -19.81 5.77 -0.37
C VAL A 81 -20.20 5.11 0.96
N THR A 82 -20.25 3.78 0.98
CA THR A 82 -20.75 3.00 2.13
C THR A 82 -19.60 2.18 2.68
N GLY A 83 -19.30 2.32 3.98
CA GLY A 83 -18.32 1.48 4.67
C GLY A 83 -17.06 2.19 5.15
N CYS A 84 -16.87 3.48 4.85
CA CYS A 84 -15.72 4.24 5.33
C CYS A 84 -15.98 4.86 6.71
N THR A 85 -15.76 4.13 7.82
CA THR A 85 -15.83 4.77 9.15
C THR A 85 -14.70 5.79 9.30
N GLY A 86 -15.10 7.01 9.62
CA GLY A 86 -14.24 8.17 9.82
C GLY A 86 -13.83 8.87 8.52
N GLY A 87 -13.79 8.17 7.38
CA GLY A 87 -13.26 8.67 6.10
C GLY A 87 -14.30 9.20 5.14
N TRP A 88 -13.86 10.05 4.22
CA TRP A 88 -14.69 10.49 3.10
C TRP A 88 -14.68 9.49 1.96
N ASP A 89 -13.59 8.74 1.80
CA ASP A 89 -13.44 7.68 0.81
C ASP A 89 -12.34 6.70 1.25
N CYS A 90 -12.46 5.42 0.90
CA CYS A 90 -11.55 4.36 1.35
C CYS A 90 -11.47 3.18 0.36
N SER A 91 -10.27 2.61 0.19
CA SER A 91 -10.06 1.47 -0.71
C SER A 91 -10.51 0.12 -0.12
N HIS A 92 -10.97 0.11 1.14
CA HIS A 92 -11.39 -1.08 1.88
C HIS A 92 -12.48 -0.75 2.92
N VAL A 93 -13.34 -1.73 3.16
CA VAL A 93 -14.50 -1.75 4.07
C VAL A 93 -14.12 -1.50 5.53
N ASN A 94 -15.11 -1.12 6.34
CA ASN A 94 -15.17 -1.50 7.75
C ASN A 94 -16.33 -2.48 8.00
N GLN A 95 -16.05 -3.48 8.85
CA GLN A 95 -16.91 -4.43 9.61
C GLN A 95 -18.05 -5.20 8.91
N ASP A 96 -18.67 -4.71 7.84
CA ASP A 96 -19.85 -5.34 7.19
C ASP A 96 -19.53 -6.03 5.84
N GLY A 97 -18.25 -6.10 5.45
CA GLY A 97 -17.82 -6.82 4.23
C GLY A 97 -18.10 -6.09 2.90
N ALA A 98 -18.64 -4.87 2.92
CA ALA A 98 -18.92 -4.07 1.72
C ALA A 98 -17.68 -3.30 1.25
N VAL A 99 -17.01 -3.77 0.19
CA VAL A 99 -15.96 -3.01 -0.52
C VAL A 99 -16.60 -1.85 -1.22
N ASP A 100 -16.15 -0.63 -0.92
CA ASP A 100 -16.52 0.52 -1.73
C ASP A 100 -15.93 0.28 -3.13
N PRO A 101 -16.77 -0.01 -4.15
CA PRO A 101 -16.27 -0.29 -5.48
C PRO A 101 -15.81 1.00 -6.17
N TYR A 102 -16.01 2.17 -5.54
CA TYR A 102 -15.86 3.48 -6.13
C TYR A 102 -14.70 4.30 -5.54
N PHE A 103 -13.77 3.69 -4.78
CA PHE A 103 -12.60 4.43 -4.26
C PHE A 103 -11.92 5.26 -5.37
N MET A 104 -11.85 6.57 -5.19
CA MET A 104 -11.27 7.53 -6.14
C MET A 104 -11.87 7.48 -7.56
N GLU A 105 -13.12 7.02 -7.73
CA GLU A 105 -13.74 6.87 -9.05
C GLU A 105 -13.80 8.20 -9.82
N PHE A 106 -13.92 9.33 -9.13
CA PHE A 106 -13.88 10.65 -9.74
C PHE A 106 -12.55 10.92 -10.49
N LEU A 107 -11.41 10.39 -10.02
CA LEU A 107 -10.12 10.53 -10.73
C LEU A 107 -10.10 9.66 -11.99
N VAL A 108 -10.77 8.51 -11.94
CA VAL A 108 -10.88 7.58 -13.08
C VAL A 108 -11.83 8.16 -14.14
N THR A 109 -13.00 8.62 -13.71
CA THR A 109 -14.02 9.23 -14.59
C THR A 109 -13.50 10.52 -15.23
N SER A 110 -12.70 11.30 -14.50
CA SER A 110 -12.02 12.50 -15.03
C SER A 110 -10.80 12.17 -15.92
N ARG A 111 -10.51 10.88 -16.18
CA ARG A 111 -9.37 10.39 -16.98
C ARG A 111 -7.99 10.82 -16.46
N LEU A 112 -7.88 11.13 -15.17
CA LEU A 112 -6.62 11.45 -14.50
C LEU A 112 -5.91 10.18 -14.04
N MET A 113 -6.64 9.08 -13.87
CA MET A 113 -6.12 7.76 -13.57
C MET A 113 -6.83 6.70 -14.44
N ALA A 114 -6.11 5.66 -14.84
CA ALA A 114 -6.72 4.54 -15.58
C ALA A 114 -7.56 3.63 -14.66
N ALA A 115 -7.13 3.48 -13.40
CA ALA A 115 -7.84 2.78 -12.35
C ALA A 115 -7.33 3.27 -11.00
N ALA A 116 -8.19 3.23 -9.98
CA ALA A 116 -7.78 3.53 -8.61
C ALA A 116 -6.85 2.41 -8.08
N PRO A 117 -5.74 2.76 -7.40
CA PRO A 117 -4.86 1.75 -6.83
C PRO A 117 -5.56 0.97 -5.71
N LYS A 118 -5.30 -0.34 -5.67
CA LYS A 118 -5.74 -1.24 -4.61
C LYS A 118 -4.53 -1.73 -3.83
N ASP A 119 -4.60 -1.74 -2.50
CA ASP A 119 -3.53 -2.25 -1.66
C ASP A 119 -3.22 -3.73 -1.99
N PRO A 120 -1.96 -4.20 -1.92
CA PRO A 120 -1.63 -5.60 -2.21
C PRO A 120 -2.33 -6.64 -1.31
N ILE A 121 -2.67 -6.29 -0.07
CA ILE A 121 -3.41 -7.12 0.88
C ILE A 121 -4.88 -6.70 0.89
N ASN A 122 -5.13 -5.39 0.95
CA ASN A 122 -6.47 -4.78 0.95
C ASN A 122 -7.40 -5.42 1.99
N ASP A 123 -7.08 -5.23 3.26
CA ASP A 123 -7.86 -5.64 4.42
C ASP A 123 -8.15 -4.44 5.36
N ASN A 124 -8.74 -4.67 6.54
CA ASN A 124 -9.07 -3.62 7.51
C ASN A 124 -7.85 -2.83 8.05
N ASN A 125 -6.64 -3.35 7.88
CA ASN A 125 -5.39 -2.75 8.36
C ASN A 125 -4.50 -2.24 7.23
N HIS A 126 -4.71 -2.71 5.99
CA HIS A 126 -3.91 -2.41 4.82
C HIS A 126 -4.79 -1.82 3.72
N HIS A 127 -4.95 -0.50 3.73
CA HIS A 127 -5.86 0.18 2.81
C HIS A 127 -5.51 1.65 2.68
N TYR A 128 -6.07 2.30 1.67
CA TYR A 128 -5.96 3.74 1.47
C TYR A 128 -7.23 4.42 1.95
N LYS A 129 -7.10 5.64 2.45
CA LYS A 129 -8.25 6.50 2.76
C LYS A 129 -7.97 7.93 2.38
N TYR A 130 -9.04 8.63 2.06
CA TYR A 130 -9.05 10.04 1.78
C TYR A 130 -10.07 10.74 2.66
N TYR A 131 -9.66 11.88 3.22
CA TYR A 131 -10.41 12.62 4.21
C TYR A 131 -10.36 14.10 3.88
N TYR A 132 -11.46 14.78 4.15
CA TYR A 132 -11.48 16.23 4.25
C TYR A 132 -11.80 16.63 5.69
N TYR A 133 -11.07 17.62 6.14
CA TYR A 133 -11.33 18.31 7.39
C TYR A 133 -11.75 19.73 7.09
N SER A 134 -12.92 20.11 7.60
CA SER A 134 -13.46 21.47 7.45
C SER A 134 -12.71 22.53 8.26
N GLY A 135 -11.73 22.15 9.08
CA GLY A 135 -10.79 23.07 9.74
C GLY A 135 -11.48 24.24 10.44
N THR A 136 -12.29 23.97 11.46
CA THR A 136 -12.80 25.03 12.35
C THR A 136 -11.89 25.11 13.59
N GLY A 137 -11.13 26.20 13.74
CA GLY A 137 -10.16 26.38 14.83
C GLY A 137 -8.84 25.62 14.62
N THR A 138 -8.01 25.44 15.65
CA THR A 138 -6.73 24.69 15.61
C THR A 138 -6.91 23.17 15.56
N THR A 139 -7.96 22.70 14.88
CA THR A 139 -8.29 21.27 14.81
C THR A 139 -7.14 20.54 14.11
N TYR A 140 -6.51 19.63 14.85
CA TYR A 140 -5.29 18.94 14.44
C TYR A 140 -4.14 19.85 13.96
N GLY A 141 -4.04 21.04 14.55
CA GLY A 141 -2.98 22.02 14.25
C GLY A 141 -3.19 22.84 12.98
N CYS A 142 -4.32 22.66 12.29
CA CYS A 142 -4.61 23.34 11.03
C CYS A 142 -5.60 24.47 11.23
N GLU A 143 -5.23 25.70 10.84
CA GLU A 143 -6.10 26.87 10.90
C GLU A 143 -7.08 26.98 9.70
N ARG A 144 -6.94 26.08 8.73
CA ARG A 144 -7.72 26.08 7.47
C ARG A 144 -8.19 24.67 7.14
N PRO A 145 -9.26 24.52 6.33
CA PRO A 145 -9.65 23.23 5.80
C PRO A 145 -8.50 22.58 5.02
N PHE A 146 -8.36 21.26 5.16
CA PHE A 146 -7.30 20.50 4.51
C PHE A 146 -7.80 19.11 4.14
N TYR A 147 -7.18 18.53 3.11
CA TYR A 147 -7.43 17.17 2.69
C TYR A 147 -6.27 16.29 3.13
N VAL A 148 -6.54 15.03 3.41
CA VAL A 148 -5.53 14.05 3.80
C VAL A 148 -5.71 12.80 2.96
N LEU A 149 -4.64 12.38 2.31
CA LEU A 149 -4.52 11.05 1.73
C LEU A 149 -3.64 10.21 2.65
N VAL A 150 -4.12 9.05 3.07
CA VAL A 150 -3.38 8.16 3.97
C VAL A 150 -3.38 6.73 3.44
N GLY A 151 -2.24 6.06 3.56
CA GLY A 151 -2.12 4.62 3.40
C GLY A 151 -1.79 3.96 4.73
N PHE A 152 -2.52 2.91 5.07
CA PHE A 152 -2.37 2.11 6.28
C PHE A 152 -1.66 0.78 5.98
N GLY A 153 -1.09 0.17 7.02
CA GLY A 153 -0.52 -1.17 6.94
C GLY A 153 0.92 -1.21 6.42
N PHE A 154 1.69 -0.13 6.57
CA PHE A 154 3.12 -0.17 6.29
C PHE A 154 3.83 -1.10 7.28
N GLU A 155 4.56 -2.07 6.75
CA GLU A 155 5.11 -3.20 7.52
C GLU A 155 6.54 -2.93 8.02
N ALA A 156 7.26 -2.03 7.37
CA ALA A 156 8.63 -1.65 7.74
C ALA A 156 8.72 -0.44 8.70
N GLY A 157 7.60 -0.01 9.28
CA GLY A 157 7.53 1.12 10.22
C GLY A 157 7.76 2.47 9.54
N LYS A 158 6.69 3.20 9.28
CA LYS A 158 6.74 4.58 8.79
C LYS A 158 5.52 5.33 9.30
N ALA A 159 5.74 6.31 10.18
CA ALA A 159 4.89 7.48 10.28
C ALA A 159 5.60 8.59 9.50
N THR A 160 4.97 9.11 8.45
CA THR A 160 5.47 10.30 7.76
C THR A 160 4.29 11.24 7.60
N GLY A 161 4.48 12.46 8.08
CA GLY A 161 3.53 13.55 8.02
C GLY A 161 4.24 14.86 7.81
N ASP A 162 3.59 15.80 7.14
CA ASP A 162 4.06 17.17 7.03
C ASP A 162 3.85 17.90 8.37
N ASN A 163 4.90 18.55 8.90
CA ASN A 163 4.94 19.18 10.23
C ASN A 163 3.97 20.36 10.45
N VAL A 164 3.05 20.63 9.52
CA VAL A 164 2.15 21.79 9.57
C VAL A 164 0.76 21.40 10.11
N CYS A 165 0.36 20.15 9.93
CA CYS A 165 -0.96 19.64 10.24
C CYS A 165 -0.83 18.18 10.68
N TYR A 166 -1.49 17.74 11.75
CA TYR A 166 -1.45 16.34 12.16
C TYR A 166 -2.79 15.66 11.89
N THR A 167 -2.82 14.34 11.99
CA THR A 167 -4.08 13.57 11.91
C THR A 167 -4.16 12.64 13.12
N PRO A 168 -5.34 12.46 13.72
CA PRO A 168 -5.51 11.65 14.92
C PRO A 168 -5.33 10.15 14.67
N TRP A 169 -5.34 9.72 13.40
CA TRP A 169 -5.20 8.32 13.00
C TRP A 169 -3.79 7.96 12.51
N ALA A 170 -2.88 8.93 12.51
CA ALA A 170 -1.48 8.67 12.22
C ALA A 170 -0.92 7.71 13.28
N ASN A 171 -0.49 6.54 12.83
CA ASN A 171 0.21 5.54 13.63
C ASN A 171 1.53 5.15 12.93
N ASN A 172 2.32 4.30 13.61
CA ASN A 172 3.64 3.86 13.13
C ASN A 172 3.59 3.03 11.82
N ASN A 173 2.39 2.64 11.37
CA ASN A 173 2.14 1.82 10.21
C ASN A 173 1.37 2.60 9.13
N SER A 174 1.37 3.94 9.20
CA SER A 174 0.61 4.79 8.30
C SER A 174 1.45 5.91 7.71
N VAL A 175 1.35 6.10 6.40
CA VAL A 175 1.95 7.22 5.70
C VAL A 175 0.83 8.11 5.19
N TYR A 176 0.90 9.40 5.51
CA TYR A 176 -0.10 10.37 5.07
C TYR A 176 0.54 11.55 4.33
N VAL A 177 -0.25 12.15 3.46
CA VAL A 177 0.08 13.34 2.69
C VAL A 177 -1.01 14.34 2.94
N ILE A 178 -0.62 15.54 3.36
CA ILE A 178 -1.54 16.64 3.59
C ILE A 178 -1.64 17.43 2.30
N ILE A 179 -2.87 17.58 1.84
CA ILE A 179 -3.18 18.19 0.56
C ILE A 179 -3.92 19.48 0.86
N SER A 180 -3.19 20.58 0.76
CA SER A 180 -3.71 21.94 0.85
C SER A 180 -2.92 22.80 -0.14
N LYS A 181 -3.60 23.51 -1.04
CA LYS A 181 -2.94 24.58 -1.81
C LYS A 181 -3.02 25.83 -0.97
N ASN A 182 -1.86 26.38 -0.60
CA ASN A 182 -1.78 27.74 -0.11
C ASN A 182 -2.36 28.65 -1.21
N GLN A 183 -3.51 29.24 -0.91
CA GLN A 183 -3.99 30.44 -1.58
C GLN A 183 -3.05 31.59 -1.22
#